data_AF-A0A3N5SHZ7-F1
#
_entry.id   AF-A0A3N5SHZ7-F1
#
_cell.length_a   1.000
_cell.length_b   1.000
_cell.length_c   1.000
_cell.angle_alpha   90.00
_cell.angle_beta   90.00
_cell.angle_gamma   90.00
#
_symmetry.space_group_name_H-M   'P 1'
#
loop_
_entity.id
_entity.type
_entity.pdbx_description
1 polymer ?
#
loop_
_entity_poly.entity_id
_entity_poly.type
_entity_poly.pdbx_seq_one_letter_code
_entity_poly.pdbx_strand_id
1 'polypeptide(L)'
;MKLKDADVKNLTDLFEEALNRAQRVDKQQKIKFRKKIRNELFSLMAWELATPAGIISRWEERLSDVLAVLPFSFKDEVTQVLMDKLHSHPLVKAQKSSQSA
;
A
#
# COMPACT_ATOMS: atom_id res chain seq x y z
N MET A 1 -6.22 -7.26 -9.59
CA MET A 1 -6.04 -5.82 -9.87
C MET A 1 -4.57 -5.63 -10.17
N LYS A 2 -4.20 -4.94 -11.26
CA LYS A 2 -2.79 -4.63 -11.54
C LYS A 2 -2.51 -3.17 -11.16
N LEU A 3 -1.55 -2.96 -10.26
CA LEU A 3 -1.12 -1.62 -9.87
C LEU A 3 -0.35 -0.96 -11.01
N LYS A 4 -0.64 0.31 -11.28
CA LYS A 4 0.06 1.12 -12.27
C LYS A 4 1.11 2.00 -11.60
N ASP A 5 2.00 2.62 -12.39
CA ASP A 5 3.05 3.52 -11.88
C ASP A 5 2.49 4.65 -10.99
N ALA A 6 1.32 5.20 -11.36
CA ALA A 6 0.65 6.22 -10.56
C ALA A 6 0.21 5.71 -9.18
N ASP A 7 -0.21 4.46 -9.08
CA ASP A 7 -0.61 3.85 -7.81
C ASP A 7 0.62 3.59 -6.93
N VAL A 8 1.71 3.12 -7.54
CA VAL A 8 3.01 2.96 -6.84
C VAL A 8 3.55 4.29 -6.35
N LYS A 9 3.44 5.36 -7.14
CA LYS A 9 3.82 6.70 -6.72
C LYS A 9 2.99 7.14 -5.50
N ASN A 10 1.66 7.01 -5.55
CA ASN A 10 0.79 7.36 -4.43
C ASN A 10 1.13 6.58 -3.16
N LEU A 11 1.37 5.27 -3.27
CA LEU A 11 1.79 4.43 -2.14
C LEU A 11 3.16 4.85 -1.60
N THR A 12 4.10 5.21 -2.49
CA THR A 12 5.42 5.73 -2.10
C THR A 12 5.27 7.01 -1.29
N ASP A 13 4.44 7.94 -1.75
CA ASP A 13 4.22 9.23 -1.08
C ASP A 13 3.58 9.02 0.32
N LEU A 14 2.60 8.11 0.44
CA LEU A 14 1.99 7.74 1.73
C LEU A 14 3.01 7.17 2.72
N PHE A 15 3.85 6.23 2.27
CA PHE A 15 4.91 5.67 3.09
C PHE A 15 5.93 6.71 3.53
N GLU A 16 6.31 7.63 2.64
CA GLU A 16 7.26 8.70 2.97
C GLU A 16 6.67 9.67 4.00
N GLU A 17 5.40 10.04 3.88
CA GLU A 17 4.71 10.88 4.87
C GLU A 17 4.63 10.20 6.24
N ALA A 18 4.33 8.89 6.26
CA ALA A 18 4.28 8.10 7.48
C ALA A 18 5.67 7.96 8.13
N LEU A 19 6.71 7.70 7.34
CA LEU A 19 8.10 7.65 7.82
C LEU A 19 8.60 9.01 8.34
N ASN A 20 8.17 10.10 7.73
CA ASN A 20 8.51 11.45 8.20
C ASN A 20 7.87 11.73 9.57
N ARG A 21 6.64 11.24 9.79
CA ARG A 21 5.95 11.33 11.09
C ARG A 21 6.52 10.38 12.16
N ALA A 22 7.23 9.31 11.77
CA ALA A 22 7.86 8.40 12.71
C ALA A 22 8.94 9.11 13.55
N GLN A 23 8.65 9.29 14.85
CA GLN A 23 9.50 9.99 15.82
C GLN A 23 10.67 9.12 16.35
N ARG A 24 10.54 7.79 16.28
CA ARG A 24 11.43 6.83 16.96
C ARG A 24 12.51 6.23 16.04
N VAL A 25 12.76 6.84 14.88
CA VAL A 25 13.62 6.27 13.83
C VAL A 25 14.65 7.28 13.41
N ASP A 26 15.92 6.91 13.47
CA ASP A 26 17.01 7.76 13.01
C ASP A 26 17.07 7.89 11.48
N LYS A 27 17.87 8.83 10.99
CA LYS A 27 18.01 9.10 9.55
C LYS A 27 18.51 7.89 8.76
N GLN A 28 19.43 7.12 9.31
CA GLN A 28 20.04 5.98 8.62
C GLN A 28 19.05 4.83 8.49
N GLN A 29 18.25 4.60 9.52
CA GLN A 29 17.19 3.61 9.54
C GLN A 29 16.03 4.02 8.61
N LYS A 30 15.66 5.31 8.56
CA LYS A 30 14.71 5.82 7.55
C LYS A 30 15.18 5.54 6.12
N ILE A 31 16.47 5.73 5.81
CA ILE A 31 17.03 5.41 4.48
C ILE A 31 16.90 3.91 4.17
N LYS A 32 17.21 3.04 5.14
CA LYS A 32 17.04 1.58 4.97
C LYS A 32 15.57 1.22 4.72
N PHE A 33 14.65 1.82 5.47
CA PHE A 33 13.21 1.59 5.30
C PHE A 33 12.68 2.05 3.95
N ARG A 34 13.07 3.25 3.48
CA ARG A 34 12.74 3.70 2.12
C ARG A 34 13.18 2.72 1.05
N LYS A 35 14.39 2.17 1.18
CA LYS A 35 14.90 1.16 0.22
C LYS A 35 14.03 -0.11 0.24
N LYS A 36 13.65 -0.60 1.42
CA LYS A 36 12.76 -1.77 1.57
C LYS A 36 11.39 -1.50 0.95
N ILE A 37 10.75 -0.38 1.30
CA ILE A 37 9.44 0.04 0.78
C ILE A 37 9.48 0.11 -0.75
N ARG A 38 10.47 0.80 -1.32
CA ARG A 38 10.61 0.92 -2.78
C ARG A 38 10.73 -0.43 -3.46
N ASN A 39 11.52 -1.36 -2.90
CA ASN A 39 11.68 -2.69 -3.45
C ASN A 39 10.36 -3.49 -3.41
N GLU A 40 9.61 -3.41 -2.31
CA GLU A 40 8.31 -4.06 -2.23
C GLU A 40 7.30 -3.46 -3.19
N LEU A 41 7.21 -2.13 -3.28
CA LEU A 41 6.31 -1.46 -4.22
C LEU A 41 6.62 -1.79 -5.67
N PHE A 42 7.91 -1.88 -6.03
CA PHE A 42 8.32 -2.34 -7.36
C PHE A 42 7.89 -3.79 -7.60
N SER A 43 8.02 -4.67 -6.60
CA SER A 43 7.59 -6.07 -6.71
C SER A 43 6.07 -6.20 -6.89
N LEU A 44 5.28 -5.27 -6.36
CA LEU A 44 3.83 -5.27 -6.52
C LEU A 44 3.39 -4.97 -7.96
N MET A 45 4.17 -4.22 -8.74
CA MET A 45 3.84 -3.95 -10.16
C MET A 45 3.85 -5.23 -11.00
N ALA A 46 4.68 -6.20 -10.61
CA ALA A 46 4.76 -7.51 -11.26
C ALA A 46 3.64 -8.46 -10.80
N TRP A 47 2.86 -8.12 -9.77
CA TRP A 47 1.85 -8.99 -9.19
C TRP A 47 0.46 -8.75 -9.78
N GLU A 48 0.07 -9.54 -10.77
CA GLU A 48 -1.11 -9.28 -11.62
C GLU A 48 -2.47 -9.43 -10.90
N LEU A 49 -2.53 -10.32 -9.90
CA LEU A 49 -3.75 -10.63 -9.15
C LEU A 49 -3.66 -10.21 -7.68
N ALA A 50 -2.91 -9.14 -7.40
CA ALA A 50 -2.85 -8.60 -6.05
C ALA A 50 -4.23 -8.14 -5.57
N THR A 51 -4.61 -8.58 -4.36
CA THR A 51 -5.77 -8.10 -3.60
C THR A 51 -5.29 -7.19 -2.47
N PRO A 52 -6.11 -6.22 -1.99
CA PRO A 52 -5.73 -5.40 -0.84
C PRO A 52 -5.28 -6.24 0.36
N ALA A 53 -6.07 -7.25 0.74
CA ALA A 53 -5.72 -8.15 1.84
C ALA A 53 -4.39 -8.90 1.60
N GLY A 54 -4.15 -9.40 0.38
CA GLY A 54 -2.89 -10.07 0.04
C GLY A 54 -1.67 -9.15 0.06
N ILE A 55 -1.83 -7.89 -0.35
CA ILE A 55 -0.77 -6.87 -0.26
C ILE A 55 -0.44 -6.57 1.20
N ILE A 56 -1.46 -6.34 2.03
CA ILE A 56 -1.27 -6.05 3.46
C ILE A 56 -0.58 -7.22 4.17
N SER A 57 -1.07 -8.45 3.98
CA SER A 57 -0.47 -9.65 4.58
C SER A 57 1.00 -9.81 4.18
N ARG A 58 1.34 -9.62 2.89
CA ARG A 58 2.73 -9.65 2.43
C ARG A 58 3.60 -8.58 3.11
N TRP A 59 3.08 -7.37 3.29
CA TRP A 59 3.82 -6.31 3.97
C TRP A 59 3.96 -6.52 5.47
N GLU A 60 2.97 -7.14 6.13
CA GLU A 60 3.12 -7.57 7.52
C GLU A 60 4.29 -8.54 7.68
N GLU A 61 4.51 -9.44 6.72
CA GLU A 61 5.66 -10.35 6.73
C GLU A 61 6.98 -9.63 6.40
N ARG A 62 7.03 -8.92 5.26
CA ARG A 62 8.28 -8.44 4.64
C ARG A 62 8.71 -7.06 5.12
N LEU A 63 7.77 -6.27 5.62
CA LEU A 63 7.96 -4.92 6.12
C LEU A 63 7.54 -4.79 7.59
N SER A 64 7.48 -5.89 8.35
CA SER A 64 7.14 -5.89 9.79
C SER A 64 7.90 -4.83 10.58
N ASP A 65 9.21 -4.70 10.35
CA ASP A 65 10.07 -3.73 11.02
C ASP A 65 9.79 -2.28 10.62
N VAL A 66 9.36 -2.06 9.38
CA VAL A 66 8.88 -0.75 8.92
C VAL A 66 7.52 -0.45 9.55
N LEU A 67 6.55 -1.35 9.44
CA LEU A 67 5.19 -1.13 9.96
C LEU A 67 5.18 -0.90 11.47
N ALA A 68 6.07 -1.55 12.22
CA ALA A 68 6.20 -1.38 13.67
C ALA A 68 6.58 0.05 14.11
N VAL A 69 7.17 0.85 13.22
CA VAL A 69 7.59 2.23 13.53
C VAL A 69 6.66 3.31 12.96
N LEU A 70 5.73 2.91 12.10
CA LEU A 70 4.76 3.82 11.49
C LEU A 70 3.62 4.13 12.46
N PRO A 71 2.85 5.21 12.22
CA PRO A 71 1.65 5.51 13.00
C PRO A 71 0.67 4.32 13.00
N PHE A 72 -0.03 4.12 14.12
CA PHE A 72 -0.98 3.01 14.29
C PHE A 72 -2.07 2.99 13.20
N SER A 73 -2.51 4.16 12.74
CA SER A 73 -3.53 4.32 11.69
C SER A 73 -3.03 3.99 10.28
N PHE A 74 -1.71 3.88 10.07
CA PHE A 74 -1.13 3.79 8.72
C PHE A 74 -1.64 2.58 7.94
N LYS A 75 -1.81 1.42 8.60
CA LYS A 75 -2.31 0.22 7.93
C LYS A 75 -3.75 0.37 7.48
N ASP A 76 -4.58 1.06 8.25
CA ASP A 76 -5.98 1.31 7.88
C ASP A 76 -6.05 2.29 6.71
N GLU A 77 -5.25 3.36 6.75
CA GLU A 77 -5.13 4.36 5.68
C GLU A 77 -4.73 3.71 4.34
N VAL A 78 -3.67 2.87 4.35
CA VAL A 78 -3.20 2.24 3.11
C VAL A 78 -4.16 1.16 2.61
N THR A 79 -4.84 0.47 3.52
CA THR A 79 -5.89 -0.51 3.16
C THR A 79 -7.04 0.19 2.45
N GLN A 80 -7.49 1.35 2.95
CA GLN A 80 -8.54 2.14 2.33
C GLN A 80 -8.13 2.59 0.92
N VAL A 81 -6.90 3.09 0.75
CA VAL A 81 -6.36 3.49 -0.57
C VAL A 81 -6.35 2.32 -1.55
N LEU A 82 -5.95 1.12 -1.11
CA LEU A 82 -5.97 -0.08 -1.95
C LEU A 82 -7.39 -0.53 -2.30
N MET A 83 -8.35 -0.42 -1.37
CA MET A 83 -9.76 -0.74 -1.61
C MET A 83 -10.43 0.24 -2.58
N ASP A 84 -10.19 1.54 -2.43
CA ASP A 84 -10.75 2.57 -3.32
C ASP A 84 -10.27 2.39 -4.77
N LYS A 85 -9.03 1.92 -4.94
CA LYS A 85 -8.48 1.54 -6.25
C LYS A 85 -9.17 0.32 -6.84
N LEU A 86 -9.47 -0.69 -6.03
CA LEU A 86 -10.23 -1.86 -6.48
C LEU A 86 -11.65 -1.46 -6.92
N HIS A 87 -12.32 -0.58 -6.18
CA HIS A 87 -13.67 -0.09 -6.50
C HIS A 87 -13.72 0.88 -7.69
N SER A 88 -12.60 1.54 -8.00
CA SER A 88 -12.46 2.40 -9.18
C SER A 88 -12.30 1.60 -10.48
N HIS A 89 -12.10 0.28 -10.41
CA HIS A 89 -11.93 -0.59 -11.57
C HIS A 89 -13.30 -0.91 -12.22
N PRO A 90 -13.47 -0.77 -13.56
CA PRO A 90 -14.77 -0.90 -14.23
C PRO A 90 -15.47 -2.26 -14.05
N LEU A 91 -14.72 -3.33 -13.76
CA LEU A 91 -15.28 -4.67 -13.52
C LEU A 91 -16.10 -4.76 -12.21
N VAL A 92 -15.83 -3.90 -11.22
CA VAL A 92 -16.58 -3.87 -9.94
C VAL A 92 -17.83 -2.98 -10.05
N LYS A 93 -17.79 -1.95 -10.92
CA LYS A 93 -18.97 -1.10 -11.19
C LYS A 93 -20.10 -1.87 -11.88
N ALA A 94 -19.77 -2.85 -12.72
CA ALA A 94 -20.76 -3.67 -13.43
C ALA A 94 -21.62 -4.57 -12.51
N GLN A 95 -21.13 -4.90 -11.31
CA GLN A 95 -21.88 -5.71 -10.34
C GLN A 95 -22.85 -4.88 -9.49
N LYS A 96 -22.62 -3.58 -9.31
CA LYS A 96 -23.54 -2.70 -8.56
C LYS A 96 -24.73 -2.21 -9.39
N SER A 97 -24.63 -2.18 -10.73
CA SER A 97 -25.75 -1.83 -11.60
C SER A 97 -26.75 -2.97 -11.85
N SER A 98 -26.49 -4.18 -11.35
CA SER A 98 -27.36 -5.36 -11.56
C SER A 98 -28.13 -5.78 -10.30
N GLN A 99 -27.93 -5.10 -9.16
CA GLN A 99 -28.69 -5.31 -7.91
C GLN A 99 -29.65 -4.14 -7.60
N SER A 100 -29.87 -3.26 -8.59
CA SER A 100 -30.89 -2.22 -8.53
C SER A 100 -31.66 -2.23 -9.84
N ALA A 101 -32.39 -3.31 -10.05
CA ALA A 101 -33.46 -3.45 -11.05
C ALA A 101 -34.52 -4.39 -10.47
#